data_AF-A0A1E5JQ42-F1
#
_entry.id   AF-A0A1E5JQ42-F1
#
_cell.length_a   1.000
_cell.length_b   1.000
_cell.length_c   1.000
_cell.angle_alpha   90.00
_cell.angle_beta   90.00
_cell.angle_gamma   90.00
#
_symmetry.space_group_name_H-M   'P 1'
#
loop_
_entity.id
_entity.type
_entity.pdbx_description
1 polymer ?
#
loop_
_entity_poly.entity_id
_entity_poly.type
_entity_poly.pdbx_seq_one_letter_code
_entity_poly.pdbx_strand_id
1 'polypeptide(L)'
;MAQRRAAMAAYQQTAAQYRQTVLQAFQSVADVLRGLEVDARTLQAQIKAENAARDALNLTLKQYRLGGVSYINLLNAQQQYQQTRLSRIQAQALRYSDTAALFQALGGGWWHKPWCVKECL
;
A
#
# COMPACT_ATOMS: atom_id res chain seq x y z
N MET A 1 -51.26 1.40 -16.67
CA MET A 1 -50.00 1.80 -17.35
C MET A 1 -48.89 2.27 -16.41
N ALA A 2 -49.19 2.95 -15.29
CA ALA A 2 -48.17 3.42 -14.33
C ALA A 2 -47.36 2.29 -13.66
N GLN A 3 -48.00 1.20 -13.22
CA GLN A 3 -47.31 0.06 -12.59
C GLN A 3 -46.31 -0.65 -13.52
N ARG A 4 -46.62 -0.81 -14.82
CA ARG A 4 -45.70 -1.41 -15.80
C ARG A 4 -44.48 -0.53 -16.05
N ARG A 5 -44.66 0.79 -16.09
CA ARG A 5 -43.54 1.75 -16.22
C ARG A 5 -42.66 1.75 -14.96
N ALA A 6 -43.27 1.68 -13.78
CA ALA A 6 -42.54 1.56 -12.51
C ALA A 6 -41.72 0.25 -12.45
N ALA A 7 -42.30 -0.88 -12.87
CA ALA A 7 -41.60 -2.16 -12.92
C ALA A 7 -40.41 -2.16 -13.91
N MET A 8 -40.58 -1.54 -15.09
CA MET A 8 -39.50 -1.39 -16.07
C MET A 8 -38.39 -0.46 -15.56
N ALA A 9 -38.75 0.65 -14.90
CA ALA A 9 -37.79 1.56 -14.30
C ALA A 9 -36.99 0.88 -13.16
N ALA A 10 -37.66 0.10 -12.31
CA ALA A 10 -37.01 -0.69 -11.26
C ALA A 10 -36.04 -1.72 -11.85
N TYR A 11 -36.43 -2.42 -12.92
CA TYR A 11 -35.54 -3.37 -13.61
C TYR A 11 -34.30 -2.68 -14.19
N GLN A 12 -34.46 -1.53 -14.84
CA GLN A 12 -33.33 -0.75 -15.35
C GLN A 12 -32.41 -0.27 -14.22
N GLN A 13 -32.98 0.15 -13.09
CA GLN A 13 -32.23 0.53 -11.90
C GLN A 13 -31.42 -0.63 -11.34
N THR A 14 -32.01 -1.82 -11.21
CA THR A 14 -31.29 -3.01 -10.72
C THR A 14 -30.17 -3.43 -11.68
N ALA A 15 -30.43 -3.40 -12.99
CA ALA A 15 -29.41 -3.69 -14.01
C ALA A 15 -28.25 -2.67 -13.97
N ALA A 16 -28.56 -1.39 -13.79
CA ALA A 16 -27.56 -0.34 -13.64
C ALA A 16 -26.74 -0.50 -12.35
N GLN A 17 -27.38 -0.85 -11.23
CA GLN A 17 -26.70 -1.13 -9.97
C GLN A 17 -25.76 -2.32 -10.07
N TYR A 18 -26.20 -3.42 -10.69
CA TYR A 18 -25.33 -4.58 -10.93
C TYR A 18 -24.09 -4.21 -11.75
N ARG A 19 -24.29 -3.47 -12.85
CA ARG A 19 -23.17 -2.98 -13.67
C ARG A 19 -22.21 -2.11 -12.86
N GLN A 20 -22.74 -1.22 -12.02
CA GLN A 20 -21.95 -0.35 -11.15
C GLN A 20 -21.12 -1.17 -10.15
N THR A 21 -21.71 -2.18 -9.50
CA THR A 21 -21.01 -3.06 -8.56
C THR A 21 -19.85 -3.80 -9.23
N VAL A 22 -20.06 -4.32 -10.44
CA VAL A 22 -19.01 -5.01 -11.19
C VAL A 22 -17.87 -4.05 -11.55
N LEU A 23 -18.19 -2.84 -12.02
CA LEU A 23 -17.18 -1.82 -12.33
C LEU A 23 -16.38 -1.40 -11.09
N GLN A 24 -17.06 -1.23 -9.96
CA GLN A 24 -16.43 -0.92 -8.68
C GLN A 24 -15.48 -2.03 -8.23
N ALA A 25 -15.89 -3.30 -8.36
CA ALA A 25 -15.02 -4.42 -8.02
C ALA A 25 -13.74 -4.46 -8.87
N PHE A 26 -13.84 -4.24 -10.18
CA PHE A 26 -12.66 -4.15 -11.05
C PHE A 26 -11.77 -2.95 -10.70
N GLN A 27 -12.38 -1.80 -10.40
CA GLN A 27 -11.65 -0.61 -9.99
C GLN A 27 -10.86 -0.87 -8.69
N SER A 28 -11.49 -1.48 -7.68
CA SER A 28 -10.82 -1.80 -6.43
C SER A 28 -9.62 -2.74 -6.63
N VAL A 29 -9.73 -3.76 -7.47
CA VAL A 29 -8.60 -4.66 -7.77
C VAL A 29 -7.47 -3.89 -8.48
N ALA A 30 -7.80 -3.07 -9.46
CA ALA A 30 -6.81 -2.24 -10.17
C ALA A 30 -6.09 -1.26 -9.23
N ASP A 31 -6.81 -0.67 -8.28
CA ASP A 31 -6.24 0.26 -7.30
C ASP A 31 -5.29 -0.46 -6.33
N VAL A 32 -5.63 -1.67 -5.86
CA VAL A 32 -4.73 -2.45 -5.00
C VAL A 32 -3.48 -2.92 -5.76
N LEU A 33 -3.62 -3.39 -7.00
CA LEU A 33 -2.47 -3.79 -7.83
C LEU A 33 -1.53 -2.60 -8.08
N ARG A 34 -2.08 -1.42 -8.35
CA ARG A 34 -1.31 -0.18 -8.50
C ARG A 34 -0.61 0.19 -7.19
N GLY A 35 -1.30 0.05 -6.05
CA GLY A 35 -0.72 0.24 -4.71
C GLY A 35 0.54 -0.61 -4.52
N LEU A 36 0.43 -1.92 -4.74
CA LEU A 36 1.56 -2.85 -4.59
C LEU A 36 2.75 -2.54 -5.50
N GLU A 37 2.50 -2.07 -6.73
CA GLU A 37 3.57 -1.63 -7.63
C GLU A 37 4.27 -0.38 -7.08
N VAL A 38 3.51 0.59 -6.59
CA VAL A 38 4.05 1.80 -5.96
C VAL A 38 4.84 1.44 -4.70
N ASP A 39 4.36 0.51 -3.88
CA ASP A 39 5.07 0.05 -2.68
C ASP A 39 6.40 -0.62 -3.02
N ALA A 40 6.42 -1.45 -4.06
CA ALA A 40 7.62 -2.10 -4.54
C ALA A 40 8.66 -1.07 -5.03
N ARG A 41 8.23 -0.08 -5.81
CA ARG A 41 9.10 1.03 -6.28
C ARG A 41 9.60 1.86 -5.11
N THR A 42 8.73 2.17 -4.14
CA THR A 42 9.07 2.92 -2.93
C THR A 42 10.11 2.19 -2.10
N LEU A 43 9.91 0.90 -1.84
CA LEU A 43 10.88 0.08 -1.11
C LEU A 43 12.24 0.04 -1.82
N GLN A 44 12.25 -0.10 -3.15
CA GLN A 44 13.51 -0.08 -3.92
C GLN A 44 14.22 1.28 -3.82
N ALA A 45 13.48 2.38 -3.86
CA ALA A 45 14.03 3.72 -3.67
C ALA A 45 14.61 3.89 -2.25
N GLN A 46 13.92 3.41 -1.21
CA GLN A 46 14.40 3.48 0.17
C GLN A 46 15.66 2.64 0.40
N ILE A 47 15.76 1.46 -0.23
CA ILE A 47 16.98 0.63 -0.19
C ILE A 47 18.16 1.37 -0.83
N LYS A 48 17.94 2.03 -1.98
CA LYS A 48 18.97 2.84 -2.63
C LYS A 48 19.39 4.03 -1.75
N ALA A 49 18.44 4.69 -1.10
CA ALA A 49 18.71 5.80 -0.18
C ALA A 49 19.52 5.34 1.05
N GLU A 50 19.19 4.20 1.65
CA GLU A 50 19.95 3.61 2.75
C GLU A 50 21.39 3.28 2.33
N ASN A 51 21.58 2.66 1.16
CA ASN A 51 22.91 2.36 0.64
C ASN A 51 23.74 3.63 0.42
N ALA A 52 23.15 4.66 -0.19
CA ALA A 52 23.83 5.94 -0.40
C ALA A 52 24.21 6.62 0.92
N ALA A 53 23.31 6.62 1.91
CA ALA A 53 23.59 7.16 3.24
C ALA A 53 24.66 6.35 4.00
N ARG A 54 24.70 5.03 3.82
CA ARG A 54 25.75 4.17 4.37
C ARG A 54 27.11 4.51 3.77
N ASP A 55 27.19 4.70 2.47
CA ASP A 55 28.43 5.02 1.78
C ASP A 55 28.92 6.42 2.17
N ALA A 56 28.00 7.38 2.31
CA ALA A 56 28.29 8.71 2.84
C ALA A 56 28.83 8.64 4.29
N LEU A 57 28.22 7.83 5.16
CA LEU A 57 28.71 7.61 6.52
C LEU A 57 30.13 7.02 6.52
N ASN A 58 30.39 6.02 5.68
CA ASN A 58 31.72 5.42 5.56
C ASN A 58 32.78 6.43 5.10
N LEU A 59 32.41 7.32 4.17
CA LEU A 59 33.30 8.39 3.70
C LEU A 59 33.58 9.40 4.82
N THR A 60 32.55 9.89 5.50
CA THR A 60 32.68 10.83 6.62
C THR A 60 33.51 10.24 7.76
N LEU A 61 33.37 8.95 8.04
CA LEU A 61 34.15 8.25 9.05
C LEU A 61 35.64 8.15 8.69
N LYS A 62 35.96 7.94 7.40
CA LYS A 62 37.35 8.01 6.91
C LYS A 62 37.91 9.43 7.03
N GLN A 63 37.15 10.45 6.64
CA GLN A 63 37.57 11.84 6.75
C GLN A 63 37.78 12.25 8.21
N TYR A 64 36.93 11.80 9.13
CA TYR A 64 37.05 12.07 10.56
C TYR A 64 38.35 11.50 11.13
N ARG A 65 38.68 10.24 10.77
CA ARG A 65 39.94 9.60 11.17
C ARG A 65 41.19 10.33 10.66
N LEU A 66 41.07 11.02 9.53
CA LEU A 66 42.13 11.83 8.94
C LEU A 66 42.13 13.28 9.47
N GLY A 67 41.22 13.63 10.39
CA GLY A 67 41.05 15.00 10.90
C GLY A 67 40.39 15.98 9.94
N GLY A 68 39.85 15.49 8.81
CA GLY A 68 39.27 16.31 7.75
C GLY A 68 37.83 16.77 7.98
N VAL A 69 37.13 16.24 9.00
CA VAL A 69 35.77 16.66 9.38
C VAL A 69 35.59 16.65 10.90
N SER A 70 34.68 17.50 11.39
CA SER A 70 34.32 17.54 12.80
C SER A 70 33.51 16.30 13.23
N TYR A 71 33.50 16.03 14.54
CA TYR A 71 32.67 14.97 15.11
C TYR A 71 31.16 15.19 14.89
N ILE A 72 30.71 16.45 14.87
CA ILE A 72 29.31 16.82 14.55
C ILE A 72 28.95 16.33 13.14
N ASN A 73 29.84 16.46 12.16
CA ASN A 73 29.59 15.98 10.79
C ASN A 73 29.46 14.46 10.74
N LEU A 74 30.28 13.74 11.52
CA LEU A 74 30.14 12.28 11.67
C LEU A 74 28.79 11.90 12.28
N LEU A 75 28.36 12.61 13.32
CA LEU A 75 27.08 12.37 13.98
C LEU A 75 25.90 12.63 13.03
N ASN A 76 25.96 13.71 12.25
CA ASN A 76 24.94 14.03 11.23
C ASN A 76 24.87 12.93 10.16
N ALA A 77 26.01 12.40 9.70
CA ALA A 77 26.03 11.30 8.75
C ALA A 77 25.45 10.00 9.33
N GLN A 78 25.71 9.72 10.62
CA GLN A 78 25.10 8.58 11.32
C GLN A 78 23.59 8.75 11.47
N GLN A 79 23.13 9.95 11.85
CA GLN A 79 21.72 10.28 11.96
C GLN A 79 21.01 10.10 10.62
N GLN A 80 21.61 10.59 9.53
CA GLN A 80 21.06 10.43 8.18
C GLN A 80 20.94 8.96 7.79
N TYR A 81 21.97 8.15 8.04
CA TYR A 81 21.91 6.70 7.79
C TYR A 81 20.78 6.04 8.57
N GLN A 82 20.66 6.32 9.87
CA GLN A 82 19.59 5.76 10.69
C GLN A 82 18.21 6.19 10.22
N GLN A 83 18.04 7.45 9.80
CA GLN A 83 16.78 7.94 9.25
C GLN A 83 16.39 7.18 7.98
N THR A 84 17.32 7.00 7.03
CA THR A 84 17.04 6.22 5.80
C THR A 84 16.72 4.76 6.09
N ARG A 85 17.36 4.18 7.10
CA ARG A 85 17.12 2.81 7.54
C ARG A 85 15.73 2.65 8.17
N LEU A 86 15.27 3.63 8.95
CA LEU A 86 13.89 3.69 9.44
C LEU A 86 12.88 3.80 8.29
N SER A 87 13.12 4.67 7.31
CA SER A 87 12.25 4.83 6.15
C SER A 87 12.13 3.55 5.31
N ARG A 88 13.22 2.78 5.14
CA ARG A 88 13.17 1.45 4.52
C ARG A 88 12.30 0.49 5.32
N ILE A 89 12.48 0.43 6.63
CA ILE A 89 11.68 -0.47 7.49
C ILE A 89 10.20 -0.13 7.41
N GLN A 90 9.86 1.16 7.43
CA GLN A 90 8.48 1.64 7.25
C GLN A 90 7.90 1.23 5.89
N ALA A 91 8.65 1.43 4.80
CA ALA A 91 8.21 1.00 3.46
C ALA A 91 8.02 -0.52 3.38
N GLN A 92 8.85 -1.30 4.07
CA GLN A 92 8.72 -2.75 4.11
C GLN A 92 7.50 -3.19 4.94
N ALA A 93 7.21 -2.51 6.05
CA ALA A 93 6.02 -2.76 6.85
C ALA A 93 4.73 -2.42 6.10
N LEU A 94 4.70 -1.28 5.38
CA LEU A 94 3.58 -0.88 4.53
C LEU A 94 3.28 -1.96 3.49
N ARG A 95 4.29 -2.39 2.73
CA ARG A 95 4.12 -3.45 1.73
C ARG A 95 3.52 -4.75 2.31
N TYR A 96 3.88 -5.13 3.53
CA TYR A 96 3.28 -6.31 4.18
C TYR A 96 1.82 -6.05 4.58
N SER A 97 1.52 -4.87 5.11
CA SER A 97 0.16 -4.44 5.42
C SER A 97 -0.72 -4.41 4.18
N ASP A 98 -0.24 -3.85 3.08
CA ASP A 98 -0.96 -3.75 1.81
C ASP A 98 -1.17 -5.11 1.16
N THR A 99 -0.20 -6.02 1.32
CA THR A 99 -0.37 -7.43 0.91
C THR A 99 -1.46 -8.12 1.72
N ALA A 100 -1.51 -7.91 3.05
CA ALA A 100 -2.56 -8.46 3.90
C ALA A 100 -3.94 -7.86 3.56
N ALA A 101 -4.00 -6.56 3.29
CA ALA A 101 -5.21 -5.87 2.85
C ALA A 101 -5.68 -6.37 1.48
N LEU A 102 -4.77 -6.66 0.55
CA LEU A 102 -5.08 -7.32 -0.72
C LEU A 102 -5.73 -8.69 -0.48
N PHE A 103 -5.15 -9.53 0.37
CA PHE A 103 -5.73 -10.84 0.69
C PHE A 103 -7.13 -10.73 1.31
N GLN A 104 -7.35 -9.73 2.17
CA GLN A 104 -8.67 -9.43 2.72
C GLN A 104 -9.65 -9.00 1.61
N ALA A 105 -9.26 -8.07 0.74
CA ALA A 105 -10.11 -7.53 -0.34
C ALA A 105 -10.44 -8.56 -1.43
N LEU A 106 -9.52 -9.48 -1.73
CA LEU A 106 -9.72 -10.56 -2.71
C LEU A 106 -10.59 -11.72 -2.19
N GLY A 107 -11.06 -11.66 -0.94
CA GLY A 107 -12.00 -12.64 -0.40
C GLY A 107 -11.64 -13.21 0.96
N GLY A 108 -10.70 -12.63 1.71
CA GLY A 108 -10.53 -12.92 3.14
C GLY A 108 -11.77 -12.52 3.94
N GLY A 109 -12.80 -13.36 3.87
CA GLY A 109 -14.16 -13.05 4.31
C GLY A 109 -15.25 -13.99 3.77
N TRP A 110 -14.95 -14.91 2.83
CA TRP A 110 -15.94 -15.90 2.37
C TRP A 110 -16.34 -16.92 3.46
N TRP A 111 -15.58 -17.02 4.56
CA TRP A 111 -15.92 -17.80 5.76
C TRP A 111 -16.81 -17.04 6.75
N HIS A 112 -16.90 -15.71 6.67
CA HIS A 112 -17.99 -14.95 7.28
C HIS A 112 -19.20 -14.97 6.34
N LYS A 113 -19.68 -16.17 6.03
CA LYS A 113 -21.09 -16.34 5.71
C LYS A 113 -21.87 -16.05 7.01
N PRO A 114 -22.73 -15.03 7.11
CA PRO A 114 -24.03 -15.30 7.67
C PRO A 114 -24.72 -16.15 6.60
N TRP A 115 -24.59 -17.46 6.72
CA TRP A 115 -25.31 -18.46 5.93
C TRP A 115 -26.84 -18.30 6.06
N CYS A 116 -27.30 -17.35 6.88
CA CYS A 116 -28.70 -17.05 7.10
C CYS A 116 -29.08 -15.71 6.48
N VAL A 117 -29.26 -15.69 5.15
CA VAL A 117 -30.04 -14.62 4.48
C VAL A 117 -31.21 -15.21 3.68
N LYS A 118 -31.27 -16.54 3.48
CA LYS A 118 -32.35 -17.18 2.71
C LYS A 118 -33.36 -18.02 3.50
N GLU A 119 -33.16 -18.24 4.82
CA GLU A 119 -34.02 -19.13 5.63
C GLU A 119 -34.44 -18.54 7.00
N CYS A 120 -34.55 -17.22 7.14
CA CYS A 120 -35.23 -16.58 8.29
C CYS A 120 -36.70 -16.23 7.97
N LEU A 121 -37.43 -17.19 7.40
CA LEU A 121 -38.89 -17.14 7.26
C LEU A 121 -39.49 -18.40 7.88
#